data_AF-A0A9D8FM64-F1
#
_entry.id   AF-A0A9D8FM64-F1
#
_cell.length_a   1.000
_cell.length_b   1.000
_cell.length_c   1.000
_cell.angle_alpha   90.00
_cell.angle_beta   90.00
_cell.angle_gamma   90.00
#
_symmetry.space_group_name_H-M   'P 1'
#
loop_
_entity.id
_entity.type
_entity.pdbx_description
1 polymer ?
#
loop_
_entity_poly.entity_id
_entity_poly.type
_entity_poly.pdbx_seq_one_letter_code
_entity_poly.pdbx_strand_id
1 'polypeptide(L)' 'MIRLKRPETSILSLLFSLLFFLLLTIPAIAEESEEPIVVNGERVEYLYEQKKVIGVDNVVITYKDVTLMCDKIVVDMV' A
#
# COMPACT_ATOMS: atom_id res chain seq x y z
N MET A 1 27.77 1.14 -58.17
CA MET A 1 27.83 2.42 -57.44
C MET A 1 26.83 2.35 -56.28
N ILE A 2 27.29 1.94 -55.09
CA ILE A 2 26.42 1.71 -53.93
C ILE A 2 26.31 3.04 -53.16
N ARG A 3 25.13 3.66 -53.14
CA ARG A 3 24.87 4.86 -52.33
C ARG A 3 24.68 4.44 -50.88
N LEU A 4 25.69 4.68 -50.04
CA LEU A 4 25.57 4.59 -48.59
C LEU A 4 24.62 5.69 -48.09
N LYS A 5 23.48 5.29 -47.53
CA LYS A 5 22.46 6.18 -46.97
C LYS A 5 23.03 6.81 -45.69
N ARG A 6 23.12 8.16 -45.67
CA ARG A 6 23.76 8.96 -44.62
C ARG A 6 23.13 8.64 -43.23
N PRO A 7 23.93 8.34 -42.18
CA PRO A 7 23.49 7.69 -40.94
C PRO A 7 22.79 8.59 -39.90
N GLU A 8 22.60 9.87 -40.19
CA GLU A 8 22.14 10.89 -39.22
C GLU A 8 20.73 10.62 -38.67
N THR A 9 19.84 9.98 -39.45
CA THR A 9 18.51 9.58 -38.98
C THR A 9 18.50 8.31 -38.12
N SER A 10 19.58 7.51 -38.15
CA SER A 10 19.70 6.26 -37.37
C SER A 10 20.12 6.52 -35.92
N ILE A 11 20.85 7.61 -35.64
CA ILE A 11 21.27 7.96 -34.28
C ILE A 11 20.09 8.55 -33.50
N LEU A 12 19.28 9.39 -34.16
CA LEU A 12 18.10 9.99 -33.55
C LEU A 12 17.04 8.93 -33.17
N SER A 13 16.84 7.93 -34.03
CA SER A 13 15.92 6.83 -33.72
C SER A 13 16.44 5.93 -32.59
N LEU A 14 17.76 5.72 -32.50
CA LEU A 14 18.39 5.01 -31.39
C LEU A 14 18.24 5.76 -30.06
N LEU A 15 18.43 7.09 -30.06
CA LEU A 15 18.22 7.94 -28.88
C LEU A 15 16.76 7.92 -28.42
N PHE A 16 15.82 7.98 -29.37
CA PHE A 16 14.39 7.91 -29.06
C PHE A 16 13.98 6.55 -28.50
N SER A 17 14.52 5.46 -29.07
CA SER A 17 14.31 4.10 -28.56
C SER A 17 14.89 3.90 -27.17
N LEU A 18 16.09 4.43 -26.91
CA LEU A 18 16.73 4.39 -25.59
C LEU A 18 15.93 5.17 -24.54
N LEU A 19 15.44 6.36 -24.91
CA LEU A 19 14.60 7.19 -24.04
C LEU A 19 13.27 6.50 -23.72
N PHE A 20 12.65 5.85 -24.71
CA PHE A 20 11.41 5.10 -24.52
C PHE A 20 11.62 3.87 -23.63
N PHE A 21 12.74 3.16 -23.79
CA PHE A 21 13.09 2.04 -22.93
C PHE A 21 13.33 2.47 -21.47
N LEU A 22 13.92 3.66 -21.27
CA LEU A 22 14.13 4.24 -19.94
C LEU A 22 12.82 4.65 -19.25
N LEU A 23 11.77 4.99 -20.02
CA LEU A 23 10.45 5.34 -19.48
C LEU A 23 9.63 4.11 -19.02
N LEU A 24 9.96 2.90 -19.48
CA LEU A 24 9.23 1.67 -19.12
C LEU A 24 9.61 1.09 -17.75
N THR A 25 10.66 1.59 -17.11
CA THR A 25 11.19 1.02 -15.86
C THR A 25 10.69 1.73 -14.61
N ILE A 26 9.71 2.64 -14.71
CA ILE A 26 9.16 3.32 -13.52
C ILE A 26 8.44 2.27 -12.66
N PRO A 27 8.92 1.98 -11.43
CA PRO A 27 8.22 1.08 -10.54
C PRO A 27 6.88 1.70 -10.15
N ALA A 28 5.79 0.96 -10.30
CA ALA A 28 4.52 1.33 -9.70
C ALA A 28 4.64 1.18 -8.18
N ILE A 29 4.72 2.30 -7.46
CA ILE A 29 4.65 2.30 -5.99
C ILE A 29 3.16 2.20 -5.64
N ALA A 30 2.75 1.02 -5.14
CA ALA A 30 1.45 0.86 -4.53
C ALA A 30 1.51 1.43 -3.11
N GLU A 31 0.62 2.38 -2.81
CA GLU A 31 0.45 2.89 -1.45
C GLU A 31 -0.18 1.77 -0.61
N GLU A 32 0.55 1.28 0.40
CA GLU A 32 0.00 0.31 1.36
C GLU A 32 -1.03 1.05 2.22
N SER A 33 -2.32 0.88 1.91
CA SER A 33 -3.37 1.45 2.74
C SER A 33 -3.35 0.77 4.09
N GLU A 34 -3.21 1.54 5.17
CA GLU A 34 -3.34 1.00 6.52
C GLU A 34 -4.76 0.48 6.71
N GLU A 35 -4.92 -0.84 6.70
CA GLU A 35 -6.21 -1.46 6.99
C GLU A 35 -6.57 -1.21 8.47
N PRO A 36 -7.83 -0.86 8.76
CA PRO A 36 -8.23 -0.53 10.12
C PRO A 36 -8.30 -1.77 11.01
N ILE A 37 -8.01 -1.60 12.29
CA ILE A 37 -8.35 -2.58 13.33
C ILE A 37 -9.84 -2.44 13.64
N VAL A 38 -10.59 -3.54 13.49
CA VAL A 38 -12.01 -3.59 13.84
C VAL A 38 -12.17 -4.31 15.17
N VAL A 39 -12.84 -3.68 16.13
CA VAL A 39 -13.12 -4.23 17.47
C VAL A 39 -14.63 -4.37 17.64
N ASN A 40 -15.11 -5.60 17.77
CA ASN A 40 -16.51 -5.92 18.10
C ASN A 40 -16.57 -6.56 19.49
N GLY A 41 -17.60 -6.25 20.26
CA GLY A 41 -17.85 -6.85 21.57
C GLY A 41 -19.23 -6.43 22.08
N GLU A 42 -19.66 -6.98 23.21
CA GLU A 42 -20.93 -6.57 23.83
C GLU A 42 -20.89 -5.11 24.27
N ARG A 43 -19.74 -4.68 24.82
CA ARG A 43 -19.47 -3.28 25.13
C ARG A 43 -18.15 -2.84 24.49
N VAL A 44 -18.21 -1.72 23.77
CA VAL A 44 -17.04 -1.06 23.19
C VAL A 44 -17.03 0.40 23.63
N GLU A 45 -15.94 0.83 24.27
CA GLU A 45 -15.74 2.21 24.74
C GLU A 45 -14.50 2.82 24.07
N TYR A 46 -14.65 4.04 23.55
CA TYR A 46 -13.54 4.83 23.02
C TYR A 46 -13.20 5.95 24.00
N LEU A 47 -12.00 5.89 24.57
CA LEU A 47 -11.46 6.90 25.47
C LEU A 47 -10.66 7.91 24.65
N TYR A 48 -11.34 8.96 24.14
CA TYR A 48 -10.77 9.97 23.25
C TYR A 48 -9.46 10.59 23.77
N GLU A 49 -9.47 11.07 25.02
CA GLU A 49 -8.30 11.72 25.66
C GLU A 49 -7.08 10.79 25.77
N GLN A 50 -7.32 9.48 25.84
CA GLN A 50 -6.27 8.47 26.00
C GLN A 50 -5.91 7.79 24.68
N LYS A 51 -6.66 8.06 23.60
CA LYS A 51 -6.62 7.34 22.33
C LYS A 51 -6.71 5.82 22.51
N LYS A 52 -7.66 5.34 23.32
CA LYS A 52 -7.83 3.89 23.59
C LYS A 52 -9.19 3.38 23.21
N VAL A 53 -9.24 2.14 22.72
CA VAL A 53 -10.48 1.34 22.60
C VAL A 53 -10.46 0.24 23.63
N ILE A 54 -11.56 0.07 24.35
CA ILE A 54 -11.76 -1.03 25.29
C ILE A 54 -12.95 -1.85 24.82
N GLY A 55 -12.70 -3.12 24.49
CA GLY A 55 -13.75 -4.12 24.22
C GLY A 55 -13.91 -5.06 25.40
N VAL A 56 -15.15 -5.36 25.79
CA VAL A 56 -15.49 -6.26 26.89
C VAL A 56 -16.62 -7.20 26.48
N ASP A 57 -16.49 -8.46 26.90
CA ASP A 57 -17.39 -9.60 26.69
C ASP A 57 -17.58 -9.97 25.21
N ASN A 58 -17.34 -11.25 24.88
CA ASN A 58 -17.48 -11.81 23.53
C ASN A 58 -16.74 -10.98 22.45
N VAL A 59 -15.52 -10.53 22.75
CA VAL A 59 -14.78 -9.64 21.86
C VAL A 59 -14.23 -10.40 20.67
N VAL A 60 -14.43 -9.84 19.47
CA VAL A 60 -13.83 -10.29 18.21
C VAL A 60 -13.07 -9.11 17.58
N ILE A 61 -11.78 -9.30 17.36
CA ILE A 61 -10.90 -8.31 16.71
C ILE A 61 -10.49 -8.83 15.33
N THR A 62 -10.60 -7.97 14.32
CA THR A 62 -10.14 -8.27 12.96
C THR A 62 -9.11 -7.24 12.52
N TYR A 63 -7.96 -7.71 12.02
CA TYR A 63 -6.93 -6.89 11.39
C TYR A 63 -6.28 -7.69 10.26
N LYS A 64 -6.36 -7.18 9.01
CA LYS A 64 -6.00 -7.95 7.82
C LYS A 64 -6.71 -9.31 7.83
N ASP A 65 -5.96 -10.39 7.67
CA ASP A 65 -6.47 -11.76 7.66
C ASP A 65 -6.49 -12.40 9.06
N VAL A 66 -6.20 -11.64 10.11
CA VAL A 66 -6.11 -12.16 11.49
C VAL A 66 -7.39 -11.84 12.25
N THR A 67 -7.93 -12.89 12.89
CA THR A 67 -9.05 -12.77 13.83
C THR A 67 -8.63 -13.25 15.21
N LEU A 68 -8.87 -12.43 16.23
CA LEU A 68 -8.64 -12.75 17.64
C LEU A 68 -9.97 -12.74 18.40
N MET A 69 -10.14 -13.70 19.30
CA MET A 69 -11.31 -13.79 20.18
C MET A 69 -10.86 -13.79 21.64
N CYS A 70 -11.47 -12.95 22.47
CA CYS A 70 -11.12 -12.83 23.88
C CYS A 70 -12.27 -12.23 24.71
N ASP A 71 -12.16 -12.32 26.04
CA ASP A 71 -13.15 -11.70 26.94
C ASP A 71 -12.95 -10.18 27.10
N LYS A 72 -11.71 -9.70 26.95
CA LYS A 72 -11.38 -8.27 27.08
C LYS A 72 -10.17 -7.89 26.23
N ILE A 73 -10.26 -6.74 25.56
CA ILE A 73 -9.12 -6.10 24.89
C ILE A 73 -8.99 -4.62 25.25
N VAL A 74 -7.76 -4.14 25.28
CA VAL A 74 -7.42 -2.72 25.27
C VAL A 74 -6.52 -2.47 24.07
N VAL A 75 -6.94 -1.60 23.15
CA VAL A 75 -6.17 -1.19 21.98
C VAL A 75 -5.72 0.25 22.18
N ASP A 76 -4.40 0.47 22.14
CA ASP A 76 -3.80 1.79 22.12
C ASP A 76 -3.68 2.27 20.67
N MET A 77 -4.39 3.35 20.32
CA MET A 77 -4.26 4.01 19.01
C MET A 77 -3.11 5.01 19.08
N VAL A 78 -1.91 4.56 18.70
CA VAL A 78 -0.70 5.39 18.70
C VAL A 78 -0.70 6.35 17.51
#